data_AF-A0A9Q9ZEY3-F1
#
_entry.id   AF-A0A9Q9ZEY3-F1
#
_cell.length_a   1.000
_cell.length_b   1.000
_cell.length_c   1.000
_cell.angle_alpha   90.00
_cell.angle_beta   90.00
_cell.angle_gamma   90.00
#
_symmetry.space_group_name_H-M   'P 1'
#
loop_
_entity.id
_entity.type
_entity.pdbx_description
1 polymer ?
#
loop_
_entity_poly.entity_id
_entity_poly.type
_entity_poly.pdbx_seq_one_letter_code
_entity_poly.pdbx_strand_id
1 'polypeptide(L)'
;MSGAGSSWSSSGLALMKPNTWRLTKEKGRALRQQIHAISQSSVLDEAGIEDSQILTLTREDLNELFPGIRNFQLRRTIMTLITDTVKDSLQHGPETLASALMHLKHKSKNNDAAVQDILKESLRAFRQLEDQLKAAQASLKPYIEVLNGLTEASARKEDWGIEGTSSRRTISSTFPTDMNSPTMQTHSFEPSVRVHPFVCGRTLGTDKQILAQLKGVKESDLWDCQLILAFSPVTSRAGTDAEEALKKIPADKPAVLVILHHTFNPTYVCPSLNIASSQVNIVEHVNVLFHDSHRGLLKCSVNETAITKLQSVLNRYM
;
A
#
# COMPACT_ATOMS: atom_id res chain seq x y z
N MET A 1 17.38 -0.36 42.62
CA MET A 1 16.15 -0.64 43.39
C MET A 1 15.44 0.70 43.57
N SER A 2 14.25 0.99 43.04
CA SER A 2 13.28 0.18 42.30
C SER A 2 12.47 1.14 41.42
N GLY A 3 12.25 0.76 40.17
CA GLY A 3 11.35 1.46 39.26
C GLY A 3 9.90 1.07 39.53
N ALA A 4 9.01 2.05 39.56
CA ALA A 4 7.57 1.84 39.58
C ALA A 4 7.05 1.91 38.15
N GLY A 5 6.65 0.74 37.62
CA GLY A 5 5.96 0.63 36.35
C GLY A 5 4.50 1.06 36.49
N SER A 6 4.04 1.91 35.59
CA SER A 6 2.62 2.17 35.38
C SER A 6 2.07 1.17 34.36
N SER A 7 1.41 0.14 34.90
CA SER A 7 0.55 -0.78 34.17
C SER A 7 -0.65 -0.01 33.61
N TRP A 8 -0.73 0.15 32.30
CA TRP A 8 -1.96 0.60 31.63
C TRP A 8 -2.92 -0.59 31.57
N SER A 9 -3.93 -0.60 32.44
CA SER A 9 -5.02 -1.57 32.36
C SER A 9 -5.93 -1.24 31.19
N SER A 10 -6.00 -2.17 30.24
CA SER A 10 -7.05 -2.24 29.23
C SER A 10 -8.37 -2.55 29.91
N SER A 11 -9.32 -1.62 29.94
CA SER A 11 -10.70 -1.88 30.33
C SER A 11 -11.60 -0.82 29.72
N GLY A 12 -12.52 -1.24 28.85
CA GLY A 12 -13.53 -0.32 28.30
C GLY A 12 -14.16 -0.69 26.96
N LEU A 13 -13.78 -1.80 26.31
CA LEU A 13 -14.62 -2.42 25.27
C LEU A 13 -15.80 -3.14 25.94
N ALA A 14 -16.80 -2.41 26.38
CA ALA A 14 -18.05 -2.99 26.86
C ALA A 14 -19.21 -1.98 26.81
N LEU A 15 -19.76 -1.73 25.61
CA LEU A 15 -21.22 -1.68 25.39
C LEU A 15 -21.58 -1.57 23.89
N MET A 16 -21.34 -2.61 23.10
CA MET A 16 -22.13 -2.75 21.86
C MET A 16 -23.54 -3.20 22.23
N LYS A 17 -24.54 -2.37 21.93
CA LYS A 17 -25.94 -2.60 22.32
C LYS A 17 -26.54 -3.80 21.53
N PRO A 18 -27.46 -4.58 22.13
CA PRO A 18 -28.09 -5.75 21.50
C PRO A 18 -28.77 -5.48 20.13
N ASN A 19 -29.23 -4.25 19.93
CA ASN A 19 -29.94 -3.85 18.70
C ASN A 19 -29.01 -3.71 17.50
N THR A 20 -27.74 -3.35 17.73
CA THR A 20 -26.74 -3.22 16.67
C THR A 20 -26.42 -4.59 16.09
N TRP A 21 -26.18 -5.59 16.96
CA TRP A 21 -25.91 -6.97 16.56
C TRP A 21 -27.03 -7.58 15.70
N ARG A 22 -28.30 -7.36 16.09
CA ARG A 22 -29.46 -7.85 15.33
C ARG A 22 -29.55 -7.23 13.94
N LEU A 23 -29.29 -5.93 13.82
CA LEU A 23 -29.31 -5.21 12.54
C LEU A 23 -28.16 -5.65 11.63
N THR A 24 -26.95 -5.84 12.17
CA THR A 24 -25.79 -6.32 11.41
C THR A 24 -26.03 -7.72 10.85
N LYS A 25 -26.67 -8.60 11.64
CA LYS A 25 -27.03 -9.95 11.21
C LYS A 25 -28.10 -9.97 10.12
N GLU A 26 -29.09 -9.08 10.20
CA GLU A 26 -30.16 -8.95 9.20
C GLU A 26 -29.64 -8.41 7.86
N LYS A 27 -28.78 -7.38 7.91
CA LYS A 27 -28.09 -6.86 6.71
C LYS A 27 -27.16 -7.90 6.10
N GLY A 28 -26.43 -8.64 6.94
CA GLY A 28 -25.61 -9.77 6.52
C GLY A 28 -26.39 -10.83 5.75
N ARG A 29 -27.54 -11.25 6.28
CA ARG A 29 -28.43 -12.22 5.62
C ARG A 29 -28.93 -11.72 4.25
N ALA A 30 -29.38 -10.47 4.17
CA ALA A 30 -29.83 -9.89 2.91
C ALA A 30 -28.70 -9.87 1.87
N LEU A 31 -27.49 -9.51 2.31
CA LEU A 31 -26.31 -9.50 1.47
C LEU A 31 -25.91 -10.91 1.01
N ARG A 32 -26.02 -11.94 1.87
CA ARG A 32 -25.84 -13.35 1.48
C ARG A 32 -26.74 -13.73 0.31
N GLN A 33 -28.03 -13.39 0.40
CA GLN A 33 -29.01 -13.71 -0.64
C GLN A 33 -28.68 -13.00 -1.96
N GLN A 34 -28.27 -11.74 -1.90
CA GLN A 34 -27.84 -11.00 -3.10
C GLN A 34 -26.59 -11.62 -3.72
N ILE A 35 -25.59 -11.97 -2.90
CA ILE A 35 -24.36 -12.62 -3.37
C ILE A 35 -24.68 -13.96 -4.03
N HIS A 36 -25.54 -14.78 -3.43
CA HIS A 36 -25.99 -16.05 -4.01
C HIS A 36 -26.71 -15.84 -5.35
N ALA A 37 -27.56 -14.81 -5.47
CA ALA A 37 -28.28 -14.51 -6.70
C ALA A 37 -27.34 -14.10 -7.87
N ILE A 38 -26.29 -13.34 -7.58
CA ILE A 38 -25.34 -12.86 -8.61
C ILE A 38 -24.23 -13.88 -8.92
N SER A 39 -23.84 -14.70 -7.95
CA SER A 39 -22.76 -15.69 -8.11
C SER A 39 -23.27 -17.05 -8.55
N GLN A 40 -24.55 -17.35 -8.31
CA GLN A 40 -25.15 -18.68 -8.45
C GLN A 40 -24.35 -19.77 -7.71
N SER A 41 -23.75 -19.40 -6.57
CA SER A 41 -22.83 -20.24 -5.83
C SER A 41 -23.15 -20.24 -4.33
N SER A 42 -23.04 -21.43 -3.74
CA SER A 42 -23.16 -21.71 -2.29
C SER A 42 -21.83 -21.58 -1.55
N VAL A 43 -20.79 -20.98 -2.15
CA VAL A 43 -19.44 -20.97 -1.57
C VAL A 43 -19.36 -20.31 -0.19
N LEU A 44 -20.25 -19.36 0.11
CA LEU A 44 -20.33 -18.73 1.43
C LEU A 44 -20.84 -19.68 2.52
N ASP A 45 -21.68 -20.64 2.15
CA ASP A 45 -22.18 -21.68 3.06
C ASP A 45 -21.15 -22.81 3.20
N GLU A 46 -20.53 -23.21 2.08
CA GLU A 46 -19.46 -24.22 2.05
C GLU A 46 -18.21 -23.79 2.84
N ALA A 47 -17.87 -22.50 2.80
CA ALA A 47 -16.80 -21.92 3.59
C ALA A 47 -17.17 -21.66 5.06
N GLY A 48 -18.42 -21.93 5.46
CA GLY A 48 -18.87 -21.77 6.85
C GLY A 48 -18.90 -20.32 7.34
N ILE A 49 -19.03 -19.34 6.42
CA ILE A 49 -19.06 -17.92 6.77
C ILE A 49 -20.40 -17.62 7.44
N GLU A 50 -20.41 -16.87 8.55
CA GLU A 50 -21.66 -16.42 9.19
C GLU A 50 -22.18 -15.10 8.59
N ASP A 51 -23.49 -14.84 8.68
CA ASP A 51 -24.11 -13.60 8.17
C ASP A 51 -23.43 -12.31 8.70
N SER A 52 -23.01 -12.30 9.97
CA SER A 52 -22.31 -11.17 10.60
C SER A 52 -20.92 -10.91 9.99
N GLN A 53 -20.28 -11.93 9.45
CA GLN A 53 -18.92 -11.87 8.88
C GLN A 53 -18.91 -11.43 7.42
N ILE A 54 -20.05 -11.48 6.72
CA ILE A 54 -20.14 -11.09 5.30
C ILE A 54 -19.75 -9.61 5.11
N LEU A 55 -20.14 -8.75 6.07
CA LEU A 55 -19.84 -7.31 6.01
C LEU A 55 -18.37 -7.00 6.25
N THR A 56 -17.59 -7.96 6.76
CA THR A 56 -16.15 -7.81 7.03
C THR A 56 -15.29 -8.48 5.97
N LEU A 57 -15.89 -9.10 4.93
CA LEU A 57 -15.14 -9.74 3.86
C LEU A 57 -14.26 -8.73 3.15
N THR A 58 -12.99 -9.10 3.04
CA THR A 58 -11.95 -8.32 2.38
C THR A 58 -11.87 -8.68 0.91
N ARG A 59 -11.07 -7.91 0.17
CA ARG A 59 -10.78 -8.21 -1.24
C ARG A 59 -10.09 -9.57 -1.38
N GLU A 60 -9.23 -9.90 -0.43
CA GLU A 60 -8.49 -11.16 -0.34
C GLU A 60 -9.46 -12.33 -0.12
N ASP A 61 -10.38 -12.23 0.84
CA ASP A 61 -11.40 -13.25 1.09
C ASP A 61 -12.24 -13.52 -0.17
N LEU A 62 -12.64 -12.46 -0.88
CA LEU A 62 -13.39 -12.61 -2.13
C LEU A 62 -12.57 -13.26 -3.25
N ASN A 63 -11.24 -13.08 -3.29
CA ASN A 63 -10.37 -13.76 -4.26
C ASN A 63 -10.26 -15.26 -3.98
N GLU A 64 -10.31 -15.66 -2.71
CA GLU A 64 -10.31 -17.07 -2.30
C GLU A 64 -11.68 -17.73 -2.54
N LEU A 65 -12.76 -17.06 -2.19
CA LEU A 65 -14.14 -17.55 -2.36
C LEU A 65 -14.54 -17.65 -3.83
N PHE A 66 -14.11 -16.70 -4.66
CA PHE A 66 -14.44 -16.66 -6.08
C PHE A 66 -13.17 -16.55 -6.94
N PRO A 67 -12.38 -17.63 -7.07
CA PRO A 67 -11.08 -17.57 -7.73
C PRO A 67 -11.20 -17.40 -9.26
N GLY A 68 -10.09 -17.01 -9.90
CA GLY A 68 -9.98 -16.92 -11.36
C GLY A 68 -10.37 -15.56 -11.97
N ILE A 69 -9.89 -15.30 -13.19
CA ILE A 69 -10.07 -14.00 -13.86
C ILE A 69 -11.52 -13.75 -14.31
N ARG A 70 -12.27 -14.82 -14.60
CA ARG A 70 -13.69 -14.74 -15.03
C ARG A 70 -14.59 -14.15 -13.95
N ASN A 71 -14.20 -14.31 -12.68
CA ASN A 71 -14.94 -13.81 -11.53
C ASN A 71 -14.50 -12.39 -11.10
N PHE A 72 -13.62 -11.71 -11.85
CA PHE A 72 -13.16 -10.37 -11.49
C PHE A 72 -14.32 -9.37 -11.33
N GLN A 73 -15.27 -9.37 -12.27
CA GLN A 73 -16.43 -8.47 -12.20
C GLN A 73 -17.34 -8.83 -11.03
N LEU A 74 -17.54 -10.13 -10.80
CA LEU A 74 -18.31 -10.63 -9.67
C LEU A 74 -17.72 -10.15 -8.33
N ARG A 75 -16.40 -10.33 -8.12
CA ARG A 75 -15.71 -9.86 -6.90
C ARG A 75 -15.83 -8.35 -6.71
N ARG A 76 -15.70 -7.57 -7.78
CA ARG A 76 -15.88 -6.12 -7.73
C ARG A 76 -17.30 -5.74 -7.31
N THR A 77 -18.32 -6.37 -7.90
CA THR A 77 -19.72 -6.15 -7.56
C THR A 77 -20.02 -6.51 -6.11
N ILE A 78 -19.53 -7.66 -5.63
CA ILE A 78 -19.71 -8.08 -4.23
C ILE A 78 -19.06 -7.06 -3.28
N MET A 79 -17.84 -6.60 -3.58
CA MET A 79 -17.15 -5.59 -2.75
C MET A 79 -17.91 -4.26 -2.70
N THR A 80 -18.50 -3.83 -3.82
CA THR A 80 -19.36 -2.64 -3.86
C THR A 80 -20.59 -2.82 -2.98
N LEU A 81 -21.29 -3.96 -3.09
CA LEU A 81 -22.47 -4.24 -2.25
C LEU A 81 -22.12 -4.24 -0.75
N ILE A 82 -21.00 -4.84 -0.35
CA ILE A 82 -20.51 -4.80 1.04
C ILE A 82 -20.27 -3.35 1.47
N THR A 83 -19.54 -2.58 0.67
CA THR A 83 -19.16 -1.20 1.00
C THR A 83 -20.38 -0.29 1.11
N ASP A 84 -21.34 -0.41 0.20
CA ASP A 84 -22.58 0.37 0.21
C ASP A 84 -23.45 0.02 1.43
N THR A 85 -23.52 -1.27 1.79
CA THR A 85 -24.26 -1.72 2.98
C THR A 85 -23.62 -1.23 4.29
N VAL A 86 -22.28 -1.19 4.35
CA VAL A 86 -21.54 -0.63 5.50
C VAL A 86 -21.75 0.89 5.56
N LYS A 87 -21.72 1.58 4.42
CA LYS A 87 -21.94 3.03 4.32
C LYS A 87 -23.35 3.43 4.73
N ASP A 88 -24.37 2.69 4.29
CA ASP A 88 -25.75 2.83 4.72
C ASP A 88 -25.89 2.62 6.24
N SER A 89 -25.12 1.69 6.81
CA SER A 89 -25.08 1.48 8.26
C SER A 89 -24.45 2.64 9.04
N LEU A 90 -23.59 3.44 8.40
CA LEU A 90 -22.97 4.64 9.00
C LEU A 90 -23.83 5.90 8.85
N GLN A 91 -24.76 5.95 7.87
CA GLN A 91 -25.62 7.11 7.63
C GLN A 91 -26.56 7.44 8.80
N HIS A 92 -26.95 6.45 9.61
CA HIS A 92 -27.86 6.68 10.75
C HIS A 92 -27.15 6.98 12.09
N GLY A 93 -25.83 7.18 12.11
CA GLY A 93 -25.07 7.46 13.33
C GLY A 93 -25.53 8.69 14.14
N PRO A 94 -25.60 9.91 13.55
CA PRO A 94 -25.98 11.12 14.28
C PRO A 94 -27.50 11.21 14.50
N GLU A 95 -28.31 10.75 13.54
CA GLU A 95 -29.77 10.79 13.63
C GLU A 95 -30.28 9.86 14.74
N THR A 96 -29.69 8.69 14.94
CA THR A 96 -30.13 7.74 15.99
C THR A 96 -29.82 8.25 17.40
N LEU A 97 -28.66 8.90 17.61
CA LEU A 97 -28.31 9.48 18.90
C LEU A 97 -29.17 10.72 19.20
N ALA A 98 -29.35 11.61 18.21
CA ALA A 98 -30.25 12.75 18.33
C ALA A 98 -31.69 12.30 18.62
N SER A 99 -32.18 11.26 17.92
CA SER A 99 -33.49 10.66 18.15
C SER A 99 -33.62 10.07 19.55
N ALA A 100 -32.60 9.34 20.01
CA ALA A 100 -32.59 8.75 21.35
C ALA A 100 -32.56 9.82 22.45
N LEU A 101 -31.80 10.90 22.27
CA LEU A 101 -31.77 12.04 23.18
C LEU A 101 -33.10 12.79 23.20
N MET A 102 -33.73 12.99 22.04
CA MET A 102 -35.05 13.60 21.92
C MET A 102 -36.15 12.72 22.55
N HIS A 103 -36.09 11.40 22.36
CA HIS A 103 -36.97 10.43 23.03
C HIS A 103 -36.78 10.43 24.54
N LEU A 104 -35.54 10.48 25.02
CA LEU A 104 -35.22 10.55 26.45
C LEU A 104 -35.75 11.85 27.08
N LYS A 105 -35.61 12.99 26.37
CA LYS A 105 -36.17 14.29 26.76
C LYS A 105 -37.70 14.27 26.79
N HIS A 106 -38.35 13.66 25.80
CA HIS A 106 -39.82 13.59 25.71
C HIS A 106 -40.44 12.58 26.69
N LYS A 107 -39.71 11.51 27.03
CA LYS A 107 -40.13 10.48 28.00
C LYS A 107 -40.02 10.95 29.45
N SER A 108 -39.08 11.85 29.74
CA SER A 108 -38.94 12.50 31.05
C SER A 108 -40.03 13.57 31.21
N LYS A 109 -41.20 13.17 31.73
CA LYS A 109 -42.39 14.04 31.86
C LYS A 109 -42.34 15.03 33.03
N ASN A 110 -41.24 15.09 33.76
CA ASN A 110 -40.95 16.05 34.81
C ASN A 110 -39.44 16.22 34.86
N ASN A 111 -38.94 17.39 35.28
CA ASN A 111 -37.53 17.72 35.44
C ASN A 111 -36.75 16.72 36.33
N ASP A 112 -36.50 15.52 35.82
CA ASP A 112 -35.72 14.49 36.51
C ASP A 112 -34.27 14.96 36.52
N ALA A 113 -33.81 15.32 37.71
CA ALA A 113 -32.48 15.87 37.92
C ALA A 113 -31.39 14.93 37.43
N ALA A 114 -31.59 13.61 37.52
CA ALA A 114 -30.63 12.61 37.04
C ALA A 114 -30.54 12.60 35.51
N VAL A 115 -31.67 12.70 34.81
CA VAL A 115 -31.71 12.79 33.35
C VAL A 115 -31.05 14.09 32.86
N GLN A 116 -31.31 15.20 33.54
CA GLN A 116 -30.68 16.48 33.23
C GLN A 116 -29.17 16.48 33.48
N ASP A 117 -28.71 15.81 34.52
CA ASP A 117 -27.29 15.67 34.83
C ASP A 117 -26.56 14.85 33.76
N ILE A 118 -27.15 13.72 33.34
CA ILE A 118 -26.63 12.89 32.24
C ILE A 118 -26.56 13.69 30.93
N LEU A 119 -27.59 14.48 30.61
CA LEU A 119 -27.59 15.33 29.42
C LEU A 119 -26.49 16.39 29.48
N LYS A 120 -26.30 17.04 30.63
CA LYS A 120 -25.23 18.04 30.84
C LYS A 120 -23.83 17.42 30.74
N GLU A 121 -23.63 16.24 31.32
CA GLU A 121 -22.36 15.53 31.27
C GLU A 121 -22.03 15.08 29.84
N SER A 122 -23.03 14.55 29.11
CA SER A 122 -22.85 14.20 27.70
C SER A 122 -22.48 15.42 26.86
N LEU A 123 -23.15 16.56 27.07
CA LEU A 123 -22.83 17.81 26.37
C LEU A 123 -21.41 18.30 26.67
N ARG A 124 -20.97 18.19 27.94
CA ARG A 124 -19.61 18.53 28.36
C ARG A 124 -18.58 17.64 27.65
N ALA A 125 -18.81 16.32 27.63
CA ALA A 125 -17.94 15.38 26.95
C ALA A 125 -17.83 15.65 25.44
N PHE A 126 -18.95 15.97 24.77
CA PHE A 126 -18.93 16.33 23.35
C PHE A 126 -18.18 17.63 23.08
N ARG A 127 -18.36 18.66 23.90
CA ARG A 127 -17.60 19.92 23.77
C ARG A 127 -16.12 19.71 24.00
N GLN A 128 -15.75 18.92 24.99
CA GLN A 128 -14.36 18.58 25.25
C GLN A 128 -13.73 17.85 24.06
N LEU A 129 -14.45 16.91 23.45
CA LEU A 129 -13.99 16.23 22.24
C LEU A 129 -13.86 17.20 21.06
N GLU A 130 -14.82 18.12 20.89
CA GLU A 130 -14.76 19.17 19.87
C GLU A 130 -13.53 20.07 20.06
N ASP A 131 -13.24 20.48 21.29
CA ASP A 131 -12.09 21.30 21.63
C ASP A 131 -10.78 20.54 21.38
N GLN A 132 -10.71 19.25 21.73
CA GLN A 132 -9.58 18.39 21.42
C GLN A 132 -9.35 18.26 19.91
N LEU A 133 -10.42 18.09 19.13
CA LEU A 133 -10.34 18.03 17.68
C LEU A 133 -9.85 19.35 17.09
N LYS A 134 -10.37 20.49 17.56
CA LYS A 134 -9.92 21.82 17.16
C LYS A 134 -8.46 22.06 17.53
N ALA A 135 -8.02 21.63 18.72
CA ALA A 135 -6.63 21.72 19.16
C ALA A 135 -5.72 20.86 18.27
N ALA A 136 -6.13 19.63 17.96
CA ALA A 136 -5.41 18.76 17.03
C ALA A 136 -5.33 19.40 15.63
N GLN A 137 -6.43 19.93 15.11
CA GLN A 137 -6.46 20.63 13.84
C GLN A 137 -5.55 21.86 13.84
N ALA A 138 -5.57 22.65 14.91
CA ALA A 138 -4.70 23.81 15.07
C ALA A 138 -3.22 23.41 15.15
N SER A 139 -2.89 22.30 15.82
CA SER A 139 -1.51 21.78 15.87
C SER A 139 -1.00 21.29 14.51
N LEU A 140 -1.90 20.79 13.65
CA LEU A 140 -1.55 20.31 12.32
C LEU A 140 -1.39 21.44 11.30
N LYS A 141 -2.08 22.57 11.52
CA LYS A 141 -2.14 23.70 10.57
C LYS A 141 -0.76 24.28 10.18
N PRO A 142 0.20 24.52 11.10
CA PRO A 142 1.53 25.01 10.72
C PRO A 142 2.30 24.04 9.82
N TYR A 143 2.17 22.73 10.05
CA TYR A 143 2.83 21.73 9.20
C TYR A 143 2.25 21.73 7.80
N ILE A 144 0.92 21.85 7.67
CA ILE A 144 0.25 21.96 6.37
C ILE A 144 0.71 23.22 5.62
N GLU A 145 0.86 24.35 6.32
CA GLU A 145 1.31 25.61 5.73
C GLU A 145 2.78 25.55 5.25
N VAL A 146 3.67 24.96 6.04
CA VAL A 146 5.07 24.71 5.64
C VAL A 146 5.13 23.80 4.40
N LEU A 147 4.34 22.73 4.39
CA LEU A 147 4.30 21.79 3.27
C LEU A 147 3.78 22.45 1.98
N ASN A 148 2.77 23.32 2.08
CA ASN A 148 2.28 24.10 0.94
C ASN A 148 3.35 25.09 0.43
N GLY A 149 4.03 25.81 1.33
CA GLY A 149 5.10 26.73 0.96
C GLY A 149 6.27 26.06 0.24
N LEU A 150 6.68 24.86 0.68
CA LEU A 150 7.70 24.05 -0.01
C LEU A 150 7.25 23.60 -1.39
N THR A 151 5.96 23.24 -1.53
CA THR A 151 5.37 22.84 -2.81
C THR A 151 5.35 24.00 -3.81
N GLU A 152 4.96 25.20 -3.36
CA GLU A 152 4.93 26.41 -4.20
C GLU A 152 6.33 26.96 -4.52
N ALA A 153 7.30 26.80 -3.62
CA ALA A 153 8.70 27.18 -3.86
C ALA A 153 9.36 26.26 -4.90
N SER A 154 9.00 24.97 -4.90
CA SER A 154 9.44 24.01 -5.92
C SER A 154 8.88 24.36 -7.30
N ALA A 155 7.62 24.82 -7.39
CA ALA A 155 6.99 25.21 -8.65
C ALA A 155 7.58 26.49 -9.28
N ARG A 156 8.10 27.41 -8.46
CA ARG A 156 8.71 28.67 -8.93
C ARG A 156 10.16 28.52 -9.42
N LYS A 157 10.81 27.39 -9.15
CA LYS A 157 12.24 27.16 -9.48
C LYS A 157 12.46 26.57 -10.88
N GLU A 158 11.40 26.21 -11.60
CA GLU A 158 11.46 25.68 -12.97
C GLU A 158 11.47 26.77 -14.06
N ASP A 159 11.42 28.06 -13.71
CA ASP A 159 11.26 29.19 -14.66
C ASP A 159 12.54 30.01 -14.95
N TRP A 160 13.69 29.68 -14.35
CA TRP A 160 14.96 30.36 -14.66
C TRP A 160 16.02 29.39 -15.20
N GLY A 161 16.01 29.22 -16.53
CA GLY A 161 17.00 28.42 -17.24
C GLY A 161 16.96 28.53 -18.76
N ILE A 162 16.63 29.69 -19.32
CA ILE A 162 16.92 29.98 -20.74
C ILE A 162 17.66 31.31 -20.87
N GLU A 163 18.97 31.24 -20.70
CA GLU A 163 19.96 32.18 -21.25
C GLU A 163 21.31 31.43 -21.11
N GLY A 164 22.06 31.09 -22.15
CA GLY A 164 22.13 31.63 -23.48
C GLY A 164 23.60 31.78 -23.84
N THR A 165 24.33 30.68 -24.04
CA THR A 165 25.65 30.72 -24.71
C THR A 165 25.88 29.44 -25.52
N SER A 166 25.60 29.52 -26.83
CA SER A 166 26.25 28.63 -27.80
C SER A 166 26.67 29.46 -28.99
N SER A 167 27.98 29.55 -29.19
CA SER A 167 28.58 30.14 -30.37
C SER A 167 29.45 29.08 -31.05
N ARG A 168 29.04 28.79 -32.29
CA ARG A 168 29.90 28.78 -33.49
C ARG A 168 30.24 27.41 -34.13
N ARG A 169 29.52 27.19 -35.25
CA ARG A 169 29.89 26.62 -36.58
C ARG A 169 30.31 25.14 -36.60
N THR A 170 29.89 24.35 -37.60
CA THR A 170 30.51 24.39 -38.94
C THR A 170 29.71 23.54 -39.97
N ILE A 171 29.35 24.20 -41.08
CA ILE A 171 29.22 23.76 -42.50
C ILE A 171 28.20 22.66 -42.91
N SER A 172 27.38 23.08 -43.86
CA SER A 172 26.47 22.34 -44.74
C SER A 172 27.21 21.56 -45.84
N SER A 173 26.77 20.34 -46.16
CA SER A 173 26.63 19.92 -47.57
C SER A 173 25.57 18.84 -47.74
N THR A 174 24.53 19.17 -48.50
CA THR A 174 23.51 18.29 -49.06
C THR A 174 24.07 17.50 -50.24
N PHE A 175 23.71 16.21 -50.38
CA PHE A 175 22.94 15.60 -51.49
C PHE A 175 23.14 14.05 -51.56
N PRO A 176 22.19 13.31 -52.18
CA PRO A 176 21.79 11.94 -51.79
C PRO A 176 22.13 10.89 -52.85
N THR A 177 22.17 9.60 -52.49
CA THR A 177 21.72 8.50 -53.38
C THR A 177 21.45 7.22 -52.58
N ASP A 178 20.32 6.58 -52.92
CA ASP A 178 19.96 5.20 -52.62
C ASP A 178 21.09 4.20 -52.89
N MET A 179 21.15 3.13 -52.10
CA MET A 179 21.12 1.74 -52.61
C MET A 179 20.91 0.76 -51.45
N ASN A 180 19.80 0.02 -51.53
CA ASN A 180 19.55 -1.17 -50.74
C ASN A 180 20.59 -2.25 -51.05
N SER A 181 21.12 -2.88 -50.00
CA SER A 181 21.68 -4.24 -50.06
C SER A 181 21.38 -4.93 -48.73
N PRO A 182 21.04 -6.23 -48.73
CA PRO A 182 20.49 -6.91 -47.58
C PRO A 182 21.61 -7.21 -46.59
N THR A 183 21.74 -6.38 -45.56
CA THR A 183 22.60 -6.70 -44.43
C THR A 183 21.92 -7.84 -43.68
N MET A 184 22.51 -9.03 -43.80
CA MET A 184 22.27 -10.14 -42.89
C MET A 184 22.23 -9.58 -41.47
N GLN A 185 21.14 -9.85 -40.75
CA GLN A 185 21.04 -9.54 -39.34
C GLN A 185 22.12 -10.34 -38.61
N THR A 186 23.31 -9.75 -38.50
CA THR A 186 24.18 -9.98 -37.36
C THR A 186 23.37 -9.56 -36.16
N HIS A 187 22.66 -10.51 -35.57
CA HIS A 187 22.26 -10.41 -34.18
C HIS A 187 23.56 -10.22 -33.41
N SER A 188 23.92 -8.97 -33.15
CA SER A 188 24.82 -8.63 -32.08
C SER A 188 24.17 -9.20 -30.83
N PHE A 189 24.61 -10.38 -30.41
CA PHE A 189 24.26 -10.92 -29.11
C PHE A 189 24.85 -9.97 -28.08
N GLU A 190 24.10 -8.93 -27.73
CA GLU A 190 24.38 -8.20 -26.50
C GLU A 190 24.26 -9.24 -25.36
N PRO A 191 25.29 -9.41 -24.53
CA PRO A 191 25.23 -10.34 -23.42
C PRO A 191 24.06 -9.93 -22.52
N SER A 192 23.09 -10.84 -22.36
CA SER A 192 21.89 -10.61 -21.57
C SER A 192 21.74 -11.68 -20.49
N VAL A 193 21.49 -11.23 -19.27
CA VAL A 193 21.26 -12.09 -18.11
C VAL A 193 19.79 -12.44 -18.04
N ARG A 194 19.49 -13.74 -17.93
CA ARG A 194 18.12 -14.21 -17.72
C ARG A 194 17.77 -14.03 -16.25
N VAL A 195 16.85 -13.10 -15.97
CA VAL A 195 16.47 -12.72 -14.61
C VAL A 195 15.03 -13.13 -14.34
N HIS A 196 14.78 -13.68 -13.16
CA HIS A 196 13.43 -13.91 -12.67
C HIS A 196 13.06 -12.87 -11.61
N PRO A 197 12.09 -11.97 -11.85
CA PRO A 197 11.60 -11.06 -10.84
C PRO A 197 10.63 -11.78 -9.89
N PHE A 198 11.06 -12.00 -8.66
CA PHE A 198 10.30 -12.69 -7.62
C PHE A 198 9.71 -11.66 -6.64
N VAL A 199 8.40 -11.46 -6.66
CA VAL A 199 7.74 -10.39 -5.90
C VAL A 199 7.09 -10.94 -4.63
N CYS A 200 7.59 -10.54 -3.46
CA CYS A 200 7.14 -11.00 -2.14
C CYS A 200 6.05 -10.13 -1.50
N GLY A 201 5.43 -9.21 -2.25
CA GLY A 201 4.40 -8.32 -1.74
C GLY A 201 3.99 -7.23 -2.72
N ARG A 202 3.36 -6.16 -2.20
CA ARG A 202 2.93 -5.03 -3.05
C ARG A 202 4.08 -4.06 -3.28
N THR A 203 4.56 -3.99 -4.52
CA THR A 203 5.70 -3.16 -4.95
C THR A 203 5.28 -1.88 -5.68
N LEU A 204 4.00 -1.72 -6.01
CA LEU A 204 3.45 -0.57 -6.75
C LEU A 204 4.12 -0.32 -8.11
N GLY A 205 4.65 -1.37 -8.74
CA GLY A 205 5.36 -1.27 -10.02
C GLY A 205 6.82 -0.83 -9.90
N THR A 206 7.33 -0.62 -8.69
CA THR A 206 8.75 -0.32 -8.45
C THR A 206 9.67 -1.43 -8.94
N ASP A 207 9.26 -2.69 -8.82
CA ASP A 207 9.93 -3.87 -9.39
C ASP A 207 10.17 -3.69 -10.90
N LYS A 208 9.13 -3.32 -11.64
CA LYS A 208 9.22 -3.07 -13.10
C LYS A 208 10.08 -1.86 -13.43
N GLN A 209 9.98 -0.79 -12.63
CA GLN A 209 10.80 0.40 -12.81
C GLN A 209 12.29 0.13 -12.59
N ILE A 210 12.63 -0.72 -11.63
CA ILE A 210 14.00 -1.18 -11.39
C ILE A 210 14.48 -1.98 -12.59
N LEU A 211 13.73 -3.00 -13.02
CA LEU A 211 14.10 -3.83 -14.18
C LEU A 211 14.32 -3.00 -15.45
N ALA A 212 13.46 -2.02 -15.71
CA ALA A 212 13.56 -1.14 -16.88
C ALA A 212 14.81 -0.24 -16.86
N GLN A 213 15.44 -0.01 -15.70
CA GLN A 213 16.68 0.75 -15.59
C GLN A 213 17.94 -0.11 -15.75
N LEU A 214 17.81 -1.44 -15.62
CA LEU A 214 18.92 -2.36 -15.73
C LEU A 214 19.18 -2.71 -17.20
N LYS A 215 20.45 -2.67 -17.60
CA LYS A 215 20.88 -3.00 -18.97
C LYS A 215 21.21 -4.47 -19.09
N GLY A 216 20.90 -5.05 -20.26
CA GLY A 216 21.18 -6.46 -20.56
C GLY A 216 20.40 -7.42 -19.68
N VAL A 217 19.19 -7.06 -19.26
CA VAL A 217 18.27 -7.96 -18.54
C VAL A 217 17.28 -8.55 -19.52
N LYS A 218 17.13 -9.89 -19.48
CA LYS A 218 16.06 -10.61 -20.14
C LYS A 218 15.19 -11.25 -19.06
N GLU A 219 13.97 -10.77 -18.89
CA GLU A 219 13.02 -11.40 -17.98
C GLU A 219 12.75 -12.85 -18.41
N SER A 220 12.68 -13.76 -17.44
CA SER A 220 12.56 -15.20 -17.64
C SER A 220 11.80 -15.85 -16.50
N ASP A 221 11.26 -17.03 -16.77
CA ASP A 221 10.63 -17.85 -15.76
C ASP A 221 11.67 -18.39 -14.76
N LEU A 222 11.19 -18.77 -13.58
CA LEU A 222 12.02 -19.26 -12.50
C LEU A 222 12.92 -20.44 -12.91
N TRP A 223 12.47 -21.30 -13.83
CA TRP A 223 13.21 -22.50 -14.25
C TRP A 223 14.37 -22.19 -15.20
N ASP A 224 14.27 -21.13 -16.01
CA ASP A 224 15.27 -20.75 -17.02
C ASP A 224 16.13 -19.55 -16.58
N CYS A 225 15.83 -18.93 -15.44
CA CYS A 225 16.63 -17.81 -14.95
C CYS A 225 18.03 -18.23 -14.47
N GLN A 226 18.98 -17.31 -14.66
CA GLN A 226 20.33 -17.36 -14.12
C GLN A 226 20.43 -16.65 -12.78
N LEU A 227 19.61 -15.62 -12.55
CA LEU A 227 19.58 -14.81 -11.33
C LEU A 227 18.13 -14.51 -10.93
N ILE A 228 17.84 -14.55 -9.64
CA ILE A 228 16.55 -14.11 -9.07
C ILE A 228 16.71 -12.71 -8.50
N LEU A 229 15.81 -11.78 -8.84
CA LEU A 229 15.67 -10.50 -8.13
C LEU A 229 14.44 -10.60 -7.24
N ALA A 230 14.64 -10.80 -5.94
CA ALA A 230 13.57 -10.96 -4.97
C ALA A 230 13.19 -9.60 -4.37
N PHE A 231 12.02 -9.09 -4.72
CA PHE A 231 11.50 -7.81 -4.25
C PHE A 231 10.66 -8.01 -2.98
N SER A 232 11.18 -7.51 -1.86
CA SER A 232 10.55 -7.60 -0.54
C SER A 232 10.18 -6.22 -0.02
N PRO A 233 8.92 -5.77 -0.20
CA PRO A 233 8.46 -4.54 0.45
C PRO A 233 8.36 -4.70 1.96
N VAL A 234 8.80 -3.69 2.69
CA VAL A 234 8.65 -3.62 4.14
C VAL A 234 7.20 -3.31 4.48
N THR A 235 6.50 -4.27 5.07
CA THR A 235 5.10 -4.16 5.49
C THR A 235 4.94 -4.16 7.01
N SER A 236 5.89 -4.78 7.72
CA SER A 236 5.94 -4.82 9.17
C SER A 236 7.27 -4.25 9.67
N ARG A 237 8.34 -5.02 9.50
CA ARG A 237 9.71 -4.69 9.90
C ARG A 237 10.66 -5.31 8.88
N ALA A 238 11.65 -4.54 8.45
CA ALA A 238 12.56 -4.95 7.38
C ALA A 238 13.21 -6.32 7.62
N GLY A 239 13.60 -6.66 8.85
CA GLY A 239 14.16 -7.97 9.18
C GLY A 239 13.15 -9.12 9.06
N THR A 240 11.94 -8.97 9.64
CA THR A 240 10.90 -10.00 9.59
C THR A 240 10.41 -10.24 8.17
N ASP A 241 10.14 -9.17 7.41
CA ASP A 241 9.67 -9.29 6.04
C ASP A 241 10.74 -9.90 5.13
N ALA A 242 12.01 -9.57 5.36
CA ALA A 242 13.12 -10.21 4.67
C ALA A 242 13.22 -11.70 4.99
N GLU A 243 13.15 -12.12 6.26
CA GLU A 243 13.15 -13.54 6.64
C GLU A 243 12.00 -14.32 5.98
N GLU A 244 10.82 -13.71 5.86
CA GLU A 244 9.67 -14.31 5.16
C GLU A 244 9.87 -14.39 3.64
N ALA A 245 10.48 -13.37 3.03
CA ALA A 245 10.84 -13.40 1.61
C ALA A 245 11.87 -14.49 1.33
N LEU A 246 12.90 -14.55 2.16
CA LEU A 246 13.98 -15.54 2.15
C LEU A 246 13.46 -16.97 2.15
N LYS A 247 12.50 -17.33 3.01
CA LYS A 247 11.87 -18.68 3.02
C LYS A 247 11.22 -19.09 1.70
N LYS A 248 10.83 -18.14 0.87
CA LYS A 248 10.12 -18.37 -0.41
C LYS A 248 11.05 -18.40 -1.61
N ILE A 249 12.29 -17.93 -1.46
CA ILE A 249 13.28 -17.91 -2.55
C ILE A 249 13.88 -19.31 -2.70
N PRO A 250 13.87 -19.89 -3.92
CA PRO A 250 14.52 -21.17 -4.20
C PRO A 250 16.02 -21.13 -3.89
N ALA A 251 16.50 -22.10 -3.12
CA ALA A 251 17.88 -22.14 -2.63
C ALA A 251 18.91 -22.60 -3.68
N ASP A 252 18.45 -23.14 -4.81
CA ASP A 252 19.26 -23.72 -5.89
C ASP A 252 19.80 -22.67 -6.88
N LYS A 253 19.31 -21.42 -6.80
CA LYS A 253 19.70 -20.34 -7.71
C LYS A 253 20.19 -19.10 -6.98
N PRO A 254 21.18 -18.37 -7.53
CA PRO A 254 21.63 -17.14 -6.92
C PRO A 254 20.51 -16.10 -6.94
N ALA A 255 20.37 -15.37 -5.84
CA ALA A 255 19.34 -14.36 -5.68
C ALA A 255 19.89 -13.07 -5.08
N VAL A 256 19.34 -11.94 -5.51
CA VAL A 256 19.54 -10.64 -4.86
C VAL A 256 18.26 -10.31 -4.10
N LEU A 257 18.40 -9.99 -2.81
CA LEU A 257 17.28 -9.52 -2.02
C LEU A 257 17.18 -8.00 -2.12
N VAL A 258 16.11 -7.53 -2.76
CA VAL A 258 15.79 -6.12 -2.94
C VAL A 258 14.72 -5.71 -1.93
N ILE A 259 15.12 -4.98 -0.89
CA ILE A 259 14.24 -4.53 0.18
C ILE A 259 13.66 -3.17 -0.18
N LEU A 260 12.34 -3.10 -0.33
CA LEU A 260 11.63 -1.86 -0.69
C LEU A 260 11.10 -1.18 0.58
N HIS A 261 11.72 -0.08 0.97
CA HIS A 261 11.29 0.75 2.10
C HIS A 261 10.27 1.77 1.62
N HIS A 262 9.03 1.65 2.12
CA HIS A 262 8.00 2.63 1.84
C HIS A 262 8.27 3.91 2.63
N THR A 263 8.72 4.95 1.94
CA THR A 263 9.08 6.22 2.57
C THR A 263 9.04 7.34 1.55
N PHE A 264 8.59 8.52 1.94
CA PHE A 264 8.72 9.73 1.14
C PHE A 264 10.09 10.40 1.34
N ASN A 265 10.85 10.02 2.38
CA ASN A 265 12.12 10.65 2.72
C ASN A 265 13.27 10.14 1.81
N PRO A 266 13.83 10.97 0.90
CA PRO A 266 14.91 10.54 0.00
C PRO A 266 16.25 10.29 0.70
N THR A 267 16.41 10.73 1.95
CA THR A 267 17.60 10.53 2.78
C THR A 267 17.38 9.50 3.89
N TYR A 268 16.35 8.66 3.76
CA TYR A 268 16.05 7.61 4.73
C TYR A 268 17.24 6.67 4.91
N VAL A 269 17.71 6.55 6.16
CA VAL A 269 18.78 5.63 6.53
C VAL A 269 18.17 4.25 6.72
N CYS A 270 18.46 3.35 5.77
CA CYS A 270 17.94 1.99 5.82
C CYS A 270 18.59 1.22 6.98
N PRO A 271 17.80 0.50 7.80
CA PRO A 271 18.35 -0.36 8.83
C PRO A 271 19.33 -1.38 8.25
N SER A 272 20.44 -1.64 8.94
CA SER A 272 21.30 -2.76 8.59
C SER A 272 20.52 -4.06 8.83
N LEU A 273 20.37 -4.85 7.77
CA LEU A 273 19.81 -6.19 7.93
C LEU A 273 20.90 -7.13 8.41
N ASN A 274 20.69 -7.69 9.59
CA ASN A 274 21.50 -8.78 10.11
C ASN A 274 20.73 -10.09 9.85
N ILE A 275 20.74 -10.52 8.58
CA ILE A 275 20.11 -11.78 8.20
C ILE A 275 21.02 -12.90 8.70
N ALA A 276 20.46 -13.83 9.49
CA ALA A 276 21.16 -15.03 9.88
C ALA A 276 21.68 -15.74 8.61
N SER A 277 22.97 -16.09 8.58
CA SER A 277 23.72 -16.52 7.40
C SER A 277 23.29 -17.87 6.78
N SER A 278 22.07 -18.31 7.02
CA SER A 278 21.57 -19.64 6.64
C SER A 278 21.26 -19.80 5.16
N GLN A 279 21.18 -18.72 4.36
CA GLN A 279 20.95 -18.80 2.91
C GLN A 279 22.16 -18.34 2.10
N VAL A 280 22.95 -19.32 1.70
CA VAL A 280 24.20 -19.16 0.94
C VAL A 280 23.97 -18.67 -0.49
N ASN A 281 22.75 -18.81 -1.02
CA ASN A 281 22.42 -18.42 -2.39
C ASN A 281 22.09 -16.93 -2.55
N ILE A 282 22.00 -16.16 -1.45
CA ILE A 282 21.82 -14.70 -1.54
C ILE A 282 23.18 -14.04 -1.80
N VAL A 283 23.34 -13.46 -2.98
CA VAL A 283 24.62 -12.89 -3.43
C VAL A 283 24.78 -11.40 -3.11
N GLU A 284 23.67 -10.69 -2.84
CA GLU A 284 23.69 -9.27 -2.51
C GLU A 284 22.38 -8.83 -1.83
N HIS A 285 22.46 -7.78 -1.00
CA HIS A 285 21.31 -7.11 -0.41
C HIS A 285 21.25 -5.65 -0.86
N VAL A 286 20.09 -5.25 -1.41
CA VAL A 286 19.91 -3.92 -1.96
C VAL A 286 18.71 -3.26 -1.30
N ASN A 287 18.93 -2.12 -0.64
CA ASN A 287 17.86 -1.28 -0.13
C ASN A 287 17.40 -0.30 -1.20
N VAL A 288 16.09 -0.16 -1.36
CA VAL A 288 15.46 0.75 -2.30
C VAL A 288 14.35 1.51 -1.59
N LEU A 289 14.21 2.80 -1.89
CA LEU A 289 13.17 3.66 -1.36
C LEU A 289 12.06 3.85 -2.40
N PHE A 290 10.81 3.69 -2.00
CA PHE A 290 9.65 3.89 -2.89
C PHE A 290 8.48 4.53 -2.16
N HIS A 291 7.59 5.20 -2.90
CA HIS A 291 6.40 5.81 -2.36
C HIS A 291 5.29 5.97 -3.41
N ASP A 292 4.05 5.90 -2.96
CA ASP A 292 2.83 5.96 -3.79
C ASP A 292 2.74 7.29 -4.54
N SER A 293 3.02 8.41 -3.85
CA SER A 293 2.91 9.77 -4.41
C SER A 293 3.85 10.04 -5.59
N HIS A 294 4.95 9.30 -5.71
CA HIS A 294 5.91 9.43 -6.80
C HIS A 294 5.76 8.35 -7.88
N ARG A 295 4.63 7.62 -7.86
CA ARG A 295 4.38 6.46 -8.72
C ARG A 295 5.48 5.38 -8.58
N GLY A 296 5.99 5.14 -7.38
CA GLY A 296 6.95 4.07 -7.11
C GLY A 296 8.33 4.60 -6.70
N LEU A 297 9.37 4.27 -7.47
CA LEU A 297 10.78 4.47 -7.14
C LEU A 297 11.12 5.97 -6.93
N LEU A 298 11.74 6.30 -5.80
CA LEU A 298 12.21 7.68 -5.55
C LEU A 298 13.42 8.04 -6.42
N LYS A 299 13.52 9.31 -6.81
CA LYS A 299 14.75 9.88 -7.39
C LYS A 299 15.67 10.36 -6.28
N CYS A 300 16.61 9.53 -5.86
CA CYS A 300 17.56 9.85 -4.79
C CYS A 300 18.87 9.04 -4.92
N SER A 301 19.92 9.51 -4.25
CA SER A 301 21.25 8.87 -4.26
C SER A 301 21.25 7.44 -3.72
N VAL A 302 20.35 7.12 -2.78
CA VAL A 302 20.17 5.75 -2.27
C VAL A 302 19.75 4.82 -3.41
N ASN A 303 18.77 5.23 -4.22
CA ASN A 303 18.29 4.44 -5.34
C ASN A 303 19.27 4.43 -6.53
N GLU A 304 19.98 5.52 -6.80
CA GLU A 304 21.07 5.53 -7.78
C GLU A 304 22.17 4.52 -7.43
N THR A 305 22.54 4.46 -6.14
CA THR A 305 23.47 3.47 -5.61
C THR A 305 22.89 2.06 -5.71
N ALA A 306 21.61 1.88 -5.41
CA ALA A 306 20.92 0.60 -5.51
C ALA A 306 20.93 0.05 -6.95
N ILE A 307 20.59 0.87 -7.94
CA ILE A 307 20.63 0.50 -9.36
C ILE A 307 22.06 0.18 -9.79
N THR A 308 23.05 0.97 -9.36
CA THR A 308 24.47 0.71 -9.66
C THR A 308 24.93 -0.62 -9.08
N LYS A 309 24.53 -0.96 -7.84
CA LYS A 309 24.81 -2.26 -7.23
C LYS A 309 24.15 -3.40 -7.99
N LEU A 310 22.87 -3.27 -8.35
CA LEU A 310 22.15 -4.27 -9.13
C LEU A 310 22.82 -4.51 -10.49
N GLN A 311 23.20 -3.44 -11.19
CA GLN A 311 23.93 -3.56 -12.45
C GLN A 311 25.29 -4.24 -12.26
N SER A 312 26.03 -3.93 -11.18
CA SER A 312 27.29 -4.59 -10.86
C SER A 312 27.13 -6.08 -10.63
N VAL A 313 26.05 -6.51 -9.95
CA VAL A 313 25.73 -7.94 -9.79
C VAL A 313 25.41 -8.56 -11.14
N LEU A 314 24.55 -7.95 -11.96
CA LEU A 314 24.19 -8.47 -13.28
C LEU A 314 25.41 -8.68 -14.18
N ASN A 315 26.35 -7.72 -14.18
CA ASN A 315 27.57 -7.82 -14.97
C ASN A 315 28.47 -9.02 -14.59
N ARG A 316 28.28 -9.64 -13.42
CA ARG A 316 28.97 -10.89 -13.03
C ARG A 316 28.40 -12.14 -13.72
N TYR A 317 27.21 -12.02 -14.31
CA TYR A 317 26.48 -13.09 -15.00
C TYR A 317 26.29 -12.82 -16.51
N MET A 318 26.88 -11.73 -17.02
CA MET A 318 26.97 -11.41 -18.45
C MET A 318 28.16 -12.11 -19.09
#